data_AF-A0A920TLD0-F1
#
_entry.id   AF-A0A920TLD0-F1
#
_cell.length_a   1.000
_cell.length_b   1.000
_cell.length_c   1.000
_cell.angle_alpha   90.00
_cell.angle_beta   90.00
_cell.angle_gamma   90.00
#
_symmetry.space_group_name_H-M   'P 1'
#
loop_
_entity.id
_entity.type
_entity.pdbx_description
1 polymer ?
#
loop_
_entity_poly.entity_id
_entity_poly.type
_entity_poly.pdbx_seq_one_letter_code
_entity_poly.pdbx_strand_id
1 'polypeptide(L)'
;MLLIWFLKKGIIGETYNVGGNNEIPNIQIVREICTILDEVKPAESGNSYHQLITFVKDRPGHDFRYAIDSTKIKQDLGWQPHETFQSGLRKKNQLVFRQ
;
A
#
# COMPACT_ATOMS: atom_id res chain seq x y z
N MET A 1 -3.88 -7.67 13.98
CA MET A 1 -3.49 -7.74 15.41
C MET A 1 -2.03 -7.31 15.61
N LEU A 2 -1.66 -6.12 15.11
CA LEU A 2 -0.27 -5.62 15.17
C LEU A 2 0.00 -4.87 16.49
N LEU A 3 -0.89 -3.94 16.82
CA LEU A 3 -0.78 -3.12 18.04
C LEU A 3 -0.79 -3.95 19.32
N ILE A 4 -1.59 -5.03 19.37
CA ILE A 4 -1.61 -5.95 20.53
C ILE A 4 -0.29 -6.70 20.68
N TRP A 5 0.36 -7.03 19.56
CA TRP A 5 1.65 -7.72 19.58
C TRP A 5 2.75 -6.78 20.08
N PHE A 6 2.70 -5.51 19.69
CA PHE A 6 3.53 -4.45 20.25
C PHE A 6 3.37 -4.29 21.76
N LEU A 7 2.14 -4.22 22.25
CA LEU A 7 1.88 -4.10 23.69
C LEU A 7 2.43 -5.28 24.51
N LYS A 8 2.60 -6.45 23.89
CA LYS A 8 3.07 -7.67 24.55
C LYS A 8 4.58 -7.90 24.45
N LYS A 9 5.23 -7.36 23.42
CA LYS A 9 6.63 -7.70 23.07
C LYS A 9 7.55 -6.48 22.96
N GLY A 10 6.99 -5.28 22.80
CA GLY A 10 7.77 -4.05 22.70
C GLY A 10 8.47 -3.70 24.00
N ILE A 11 9.61 -3.02 23.87
CA ILE A 11 10.40 -2.51 24.99
C ILE A 11 9.86 -1.14 25.40
N ILE A 12 9.66 -0.92 26.70
CA ILE A 12 9.16 0.36 27.23
C ILE A 12 10.20 1.46 26.97
N GLY A 13 9.75 2.60 26.46
CA GLY A 13 10.61 3.75 26.14
C GLY A 13 11.20 3.71 24.73
N GLU A 14 11.06 2.60 24.01
CA GLU A 14 11.54 2.46 22.64
C GLU A 14 10.50 2.87 21.61
N THR A 15 10.96 3.56 20.56
CA THR A 15 10.15 3.89 19.38
C THR A 15 10.48 2.95 18.22
N TYR A 16 9.44 2.46 17.56
CA TYR A 16 9.54 1.53 16.44
C TYR A 16 8.82 2.06 15.21
N ASN A 17 9.54 2.17 14.10
CA ASN A 17 8.95 2.44 12.80
C ASN A 17 8.26 1.18 12.25
N VAL A 18 7.05 1.36 11.76
CA VAL A 18 6.24 0.28 11.17
C VAL A 18 6.02 0.61 9.70
N GLY A 19 6.48 -0.27 8.81
CA GLY A 19 6.36 -0.09 7.37
C GLY A 19 6.17 -1.41 6.64
N GLY A 20 5.54 -1.36 5.46
CA GLY A 20 5.38 -2.53 4.59
C GLY A 20 6.61 -2.88 3.77
N ASN A 21 7.70 -2.10 3.90
CA ASN A 21 8.92 -2.20 3.09
C ASN A 21 8.67 -2.20 1.58
N ASN A 22 7.64 -1.47 1.14
CA ASN A 22 7.20 -1.40 -0.25
C ASN A 22 7.39 0.03 -0.75
N GLU A 23 8.52 0.30 -1.40
CA GLU A 23 8.74 1.53 -2.15
C GLU A 23 8.17 1.35 -3.56
N ILE A 24 7.00 1.93 -3.81
CA ILE A 24 6.30 1.78 -5.09
C ILE A 24 5.95 3.17 -5.63
N PRO A 25 6.34 3.51 -6.87
CA PRO A 25 5.95 4.78 -7.49
C PRO A 25 4.43 4.91 -7.60
N ASN A 26 3.90 6.12 -7.39
CA ASN A 26 2.46 6.40 -7.48
C ASN A 26 1.84 5.90 -8.80
N ILE A 27 2.53 6.09 -9.92
CA ILE A 27 2.06 5.64 -11.24
C ILE A 27 1.88 4.12 -11.31
N GLN A 28 2.75 3.35 -10.64
CA GLN A 28 2.63 1.89 -10.62
C GLN A 28 1.41 1.47 -9.80
N ILE A 29 1.15 2.13 -8.68
CA ILE A 29 -0.06 1.90 -7.87
C ILE A 29 -1.33 2.14 -8.70
N VAL A 30 -1.40 3.28 -9.40
CA VAL A 30 -2.56 3.63 -10.23
C VAL A 30 -2.77 2.60 -11.34
N ARG A 31 -1.70 2.17 -12.01
CA ARG A 31 -1.77 1.13 -13.05
C ARG A 31 -2.29 -0.21 -12.51
N GLU A 32 -1.79 -0.66 -11.36
CA GLU A 32 -2.28 -1.90 -10.72
C GLU A 32 -3.76 -1.80 -10.34
N ILE A 33 -4.20 -0.64 -9.85
CA ILE A 33 -5.62 -0.40 -9.59
C ILE A 33 -6.43 -0.51 -10.87
N CYS A 34 -6.04 0.17 -11.96
CA CYS A 34 -6.74 0.10 -13.24
C CYS A 34 -6.87 -1.33 -13.76
N THR A 35 -5.78 -2.11 -13.70
CA THR A 35 -5.80 -3.53 -14.09
C THR A 35 -6.77 -4.35 -13.24
N ILE A 36 -6.77 -4.18 -11.92
CA ILE A 36 -7.70 -4.90 -11.03
C ILE A 36 -9.16 -4.49 -11.31
N LEU A 37 -9.41 -3.22 -11.63
CA LEU A 37 -10.75 -2.75 -11.98
C LEU A 37 -11.23 -3.35 -13.30
N ASP A 38 -10.37 -3.39 -14.31
CA ASP A 38 -10.67 -4.03 -15.60
C ASP A 38 -11.05 -5.51 -15.41
N GLU A 39 -10.44 -6.21 -14.44
CA GLU A 39 -10.77 -7.62 -14.11
C GLU A 39 -12.07 -7.77 -13.30
N VAL A 40 -12.25 -6.96 -12.26
CA VAL A 40 -13.32 -7.17 -11.25
C VAL A 40 -14.63 -6.49 -11.64
N LYS A 41 -14.56 -5.35 -12.33
CA LYS A 41 -15.72 -4.59 -12.77
C LYS A 41 -15.37 -3.85 -14.07
N PRO A 42 -15.39 -4.54 -15.23
CA PRO A 42 -15.11 -3.91 -16.51
C PRO A 42 -15.99 -2.68 -16.74
N ALA A 43 -15.44 -1.64 -17.38
CA ALA A 43 -16.20 -0.44 -17.71
C ALA A 43 -17.30 -0.76 -18.73
N GLU A 44 -18.46 -0.10 -18.61
CA GLU A 44 -19.59 -0.28 -19.54
C GLU A 44 -19.25 0.07 -20.99
N SER A 45 -18.33 1.02 -21.18
CA SER A 45 -17.82 1.40 -22.50
C SER A 45 -16.94 0.33 -23.15
N GLY A 46 -16.53 -0.71 -22.41
CA GLY A 46 -15.56 -1.72 -22.84
C GLY A 46 -14.11 -1.22 -22.88
N ASN A 47 -13.87 0.07 -22.58
CA ASN A 47 -12.54 0.65 -22.54
C ASN A 47 -11.85 0.36 -21.20
N SER A 48 -10.52 0.20 -21.25
CA SER A 48 -9.71 0.01 -20.05
C SER A 48 -9.66 1.27 -19.18
N TYR A 49 -9.73 1.10 -17.86
CA TYR A 49 -9.55 2.18 -16.88
C TYR A 49 -8.19 2.89 -16.99
N HIS A 50 -7.19 2.28 -17.63
CA HIS A 50 -5.89 2.93 -17.90
C HIS A 50 -6.03 4.21 -18.73
N GLN A 51 -7.08 4.32 -19.56
CA GLN A 51 -7.33 5.50 -20.38
C GLN A 51 -7.69 6.76 -19.55
N LEU A 52 -8.07 6.58 -18.27
CA LEU A 52 -8.40 7.69 -17.38
C LEU A 52 -7.15 8.33 -16.74
N ILE A 53 -5.96 7.75 -16.94
CA ILE A 53 -4.73 8.28 -16.37
C ILE A 53 -4.35 9.57 -17.08
N THR A 54 -4.33 10.67 -16.33
CA THR A 54 -3.92 11.99 -16.83
C THR A 54 -2.79 12.54 -15.98
N PHE A 55 -1.74 13.04 -16.62
CA PHE A 55 -0.64 13.72 -15.93
C PHE A 55 -1.00 15.19 -15.70
N VAL A 56 -0.86 15.63 -14.46
CA VAL A 56 -1.11 17.01 -14.05
C VAL A 56 0.19 17.67 -13.62
N LYS A 57 0.21 19.01 -13.60
CA LYS A 57 1.35 19.77 -13.09
C LYS A 57 1.63 19.35 -11.64
N ASP A 58 2.91 19.19 -11.32
CA ASP A 58 3.32 18.75 -10.00
C ASP A 58 2.99 19.79 -8.91
N ARG A 59 2.79 19.32 -7.68
CA ARG A 59 2.50 20.17 -6.52
C ARG A 59 3.77 20.86 -6.03
N PRO A 60 3.75 22.18 -5.73
CA PRO A 60 4.88 22.84 -5.08
C PRO A 60 5.20 22.17 -3.74
N GLY A 61 6.45 21.78 -3.51
CA GLY A 61 6.87 21.07 -2.30
C GLY A 61 6.50 19.59 -2.27
N HIS A 62 6.36 18.93 -3.43
CA HIS A 62 6.10 17.49 -3.48
C HIS A 62 7.27 16.69 -2.87
N ASP A 63 7.01 16.01 -1.75
CA ASP A 63 7.89 14.94 -1.28
C ASP A 63 7.91 13.77 -2.26
N PHE A 64 9.04 13.59 -2.95
CA PHE A 64 9.20 12.60 -4.02
C PHE A 64 9.29 11.15 -3.51
N ARG A 65 9.68 10.95 -2.25
CA ARG A 65 9.94 9.62 -1.70
C ARG A 65 9.65 9.59 -0.20
N TYR A 66 8.75 8.70 0.20
CA TYR A 66 8.60 8.28 1.59
C TYR A 66 9.06 6.83 1.70
N ALA A 67 10.13 6.62 2.44
CA ALA A 67 10.63 5.30 2.79
C ALA A 67 10.64 5.18 4.31
N ILE A 68 10.02 4.13 4.85
CA ILE A 68 10.03 3.84 6.27
C ILE A 68 11.02 2.69 6.49
N ASP A 69 12.07 2.95 7.25
CA ASP A 69 12.97 1.90 7.71
C ASP A 69 12.35 1.17 8.90
N SER A 70 11.87 -0.06 8.65
CA SER A 70 11.33 -0.97 9.67
C SER A 70 12.34 -2.04 10.11
N THR A 71 13.64 -1.79 9.97
CA THR A 71 14.70 -2.75 10.34
C THR A 71 14.70 -3.03 11.84
N LYS A 72 14.54 -1.99 12.67
CA LYS A 72 14.54 -2.10 14.13
C LYS A 72 13.47 -3.05 14.66
N ILE A 73 12.22 -2.88 14.22
CA ILE A 73 11.10 -3.74 14.66
C ILE A 73 11.28 -5.19 14.17
N LYS A 74 11.88 -5.38 13.00
CA LYS A 74 12.21 -6.70 12.47
C LYS A 74 13.30 -7.38 13.29
N GLN A 75 14.32 -6.65 13.72
CA GLN A 75 15.41 -7.18 14.54
C GLN A 75 14.96 -7.48 15.97
N ASP A 76 14.37 -6.50 16.65
CA ASP A 76 14.05 -6.60 18.07
C ASP A 76 12.89 -7.56 18.33
N LEU A 77 11.88 -7.51 17.45
CA LEU A 77 10.62 -8.20 17.70
C LEU A 77 10.38 -9.34 16.70
N GLY A 78 11.13 -9.42 15.60
CA GLY A 78 10.89 -10.41 14.53
C GLY A 78 9.70 -10.05 13.64
N TRP A 79 9.19 -8.81 13.69
CA TRP A 79 8.00 -8.43 12.95
C TRP A 79 8.26 -8.30 11.45
N GLN A 80 7.35 -8.84 10.64
CA GLN A 80 7.28 -8.59 9.20
C GLN A 80 5.83 -8.50 8.74
N PRO A 81 5.54 -7.68 7.71
CA PRO A 81 4.22 -7.65 7.09
C PRO A 81 3.88 -9.03 6.51
N HIS A 82 2.68 -9.52 6.81
CA HIS A 82 2.18 -10.80 6.27
C HIS A 82 1.64 -10.69 4.85
N GLU A 83 1.25 -9.49 4.43
CA GLU A 83 0.62 -9.24 3.14
C GLU A 83 1.59 -8.48 2.24
N THR A 84 1.63 -8.83 0.96
CA THR A 84 2.34 -8.04 -0.05
C THR A 84 1.47 -6.87 -0.48
N PHE A 85 2.08 -5.88 -1.15
CA PHE A 85 1.32 -4.79 -1.72
C PHE A 85 0.24 -5.29 -2.70
N GLN A 86 0.58 -6.24 -3.58
CA GLN A 86 -0.39 -6.75 -4.56
C GLN A 86 -1.55 -7.52 -3.91
N SER A 87 -1.29 -8.38 -2.92
CA SER A 87 -2.34 -9.15 -2.25
C SER A 87 -3.29 -8.21 -1.47
N GLY A 88 -2.72 -7.23 -0.77
CA GLY A 88 -3.46 -6.21 -0.05
C GLY A 88 -4.34 -5.36 -0.96
N LEU A 89 -3.79 -4.91 -2.10
CA LEU A 89 -4.51 -4.07 -3.07
C LEU A 89 -5.70 -4.81 -3.69
N ARG A 90 -5.51 -6.08 -4.11
CA ARG A 90 -6.59 -6.92 -4.66
C ARG A 90 -7.70 -7.13 -3.64
N LYS A 91 -7.35 -7.47 -2.39
CA LYS A 91 -8.32 -7.69 -1.32
C LYS A 91 -9.11 -6.42 -0.98
N LYS A 92 -8.45 -5.26 -0.95
CA LYS A 92 -9.10 -3.96 -0.70
C LYS A 92 -10.11 -3.63 -1.81
N ASN A 93 -9.73 -3.79 -3.08
CA ASN A 93 -10.62 -3.49 -4.20
C ASN A 93 -11.85 -4.42 -4.20
N GLN A 94 -11.65 -5.73 -4.00
CA GLN A 94 -12.77 -6.67 -3.86
C GLN A 94 -13.74 -6.30 -2.74
N LEU A 95 -13.24 -5.76 -1.61
CA LEU A 95 -14.10 -5.31 -0.52
C LEU A 95 -14.97 -4.11 -0.92
N VAL A 96 -14.42 -3.15 -1.66
CA VAL A 96 -15.15 -1.95 -2.12
C VAL A 96 -16.28 -2.33 -3.09
N PHE A 97 -16.09 -3.33 -3.94
CA PHE A 97 -17.11 -3.79 -4.90
C PHE A 97 -18.12 -4.80 -4.34
N ARG A 98 -17.96 -5.21 -3.07
CA ARG A 98 -18.91 -6.09 -2.38
C ARG A 98 -19.94 -5.31 -1.53
N GLN A 99 -19.84 -3.99 -1.49
CA GLN A 99 -20.84 -3.07 -0.90
C GLN A 99 -21.60 -2.38 -2.02
#